data_AF-A0A9D5YEK1-F1
#
_entry.id   AF-A0A9D5YEK1-F1
#
_cell.length_a   1.000
_cell.length_b   1.000
_cell.length_c   1.000
_cell.angle_alpha   90.00
_cell.angle_beta   90.00
_cell.angle_gamma   90.00
#
_symmetry.space_group_name_H-M   'P 1'
#
loop_
_entity.id
_entity.type
_entity.pdbx_description
1 polymer ?
#
loop_
_entity_poly.entity_id
_entity_poly.type
_entity_poly.pdbx_seq_one_letter_code
_entity_poly.pdbx_strand_id
1 'polypeptide(L)'
;MKRDDYLTWDEYFMGIAMLSALRSKDPSTQVGACIVNDDKRILSMGYNGMPRCCSDDEYPWEREGNPLDSKYLYVCHAEFNAILNCERGNVRGCTCYVTLFPCNECAKAIIQSGIKEVVYKEDKYASSDSVIAAKRMFDTAGVKYRLYEPTQKEKTLIF
;
A
#
# COMPACT_ATOMS: atom_id res chain seq x y z
N MET A 1 25.36 11.09 23.73
CA MET A 1 24.79 9.73 23.89
C MET A 1 23.55 9.65 23.01
N LYS A 2 23.40 8.59 22.18
CA LYS A 2 22.21 8.40 21.33
C LYS A 2 21.21 7.54 22.09
N ARG A 3 19.91 7.80 21.89
CA ARG A 3 18.83 6.98 22.43
C ARG A 3 18.80 5.63 21.70
N ASP A 4 18.48 4.53 22.39
CA ASP A 4 18.42 3.19 21.78
C ASP A 4 17.00 2.72 21.41
N ASP A 5 15.98 3.45 21.86
CA ASP A 5 14.56 3.10 21.68
C ASP A 5 13.88 3.86 20.51
N TYR A 6 14.65 4.46 19.60
CA TYR A 6 14.09 5.12 18.41
C TYR A 6 13.66 4.08 17.37
N LEU A 7 12.69 4.45 16.54
CA LEU A 7 12.20 3.61 15.45
C LEU A 7 13.27 3.43 14.38
N THR A 8 13.39 2.21 13.88
CA THR A 8 14.06 1.92 12.62
C THR A 8 13.30 2.56 11.45
N TRP A 9 13.94 2.63 10.30
CA TRP A 9 13.31 3.16 9.09
C TRP A 9 12.09 2.34 8.66
N ASP A 10 12.20 1.01 8.67
CA ASP A 10 11.09 0.13 8.31
C ASP A 10 9.90 0.30 9.25
N GLU A 11 10.14 0.37 10.57
CA GLU A 11 9.08 0.64 11.56
C GLU A 11 8.41 1.99 11.32
N TYR A 12 9.20 3.02 11.02
CA TYR A 12 8.67 4.35 10.74
C TYR A 12 7.80 4.35 9.48
N PHE A 13 8.29 3.85 8.36
CA PHE A 13 7.55 3.90 7.09
C PHE A 13 6.35 2.95 7.05
N MET A 14 6.49 1.76 7.63
CA MET A 14 5.34 0.87 7.80
C MET A 14 4.32 1.47 8.78
N GLY A 15 4.78 2.12 9.86
CA GLY A 15 3.90 2.87 10.77
C GLY A 15 3.11 3.98 10.07
N ILE A 16 3.73 4.71 9.15
CA ILE A 16 3.04 5.71 8.32
C ILE A 16 2.03 5.06 7.36
N ALA A 17 2.36 3.92 6.75
CA ALA A 17 1.42 3.18 5.91
C ALA A 17 0.21 2.69 6.74
N MET A 18 0.44 2.17 7.94
CA MET A 18 -0.62 1.77 8.88
C MET A 18 -1.50 2.95 9.31
N LEU A 19 -0.90 4.09 9.67
CA LEU A 19 -1.66 5.30 9.99
C LEU A 19 -2.46 5.82 8.79
N SER A 20 -1.91 5.72 7.59
CA SER A 20 -2.62 6.08 6.36
C SER A 20 -3.85 5.19 6.15
N ALA A 21 -3.75 3.89 6.47
CA ALA A 21 -4.87 2.96 6.37
C ALA A 21 -6.08 3.40 7.23
N LEU A 22 -5.85 4.04 8.39
CA LEU A 22 -6.92 4.56 9.25
C LEU A 22 -7.78 5.67 8.61
N ARG A 23 -7.33 6.24 7.48
CA ARG A 23 -8.13 7.19 6.68
C ARG A 23 -9.12 6.52 5.74
N SER A 24 -8.98 5.22 5.49
CA SER A 24 -9.91 4.45 4.67
C SER A 24 -11.29 4.42 5.31
N LYS A 25 -12.33 4.65 4.49
CA LYS A 25 -13.73 4.52 4.92
C LYS A 25 -14.33 3.16 4.58
N ASP A 26 -13.56 2.27 3.97
CA ASP A 26 -14.00 0.91 3.67
C ASP A 26 -14.30 0.17 4.98
N PRO A 27 -15.52 -0.35 5.22
CA PRO A 27 -15.87 -1.02 6.48
C PRO A 27 -15.23 -2.41 6.60
N SER A 28 -14.75 -2.99 5.51
CA SER A 28 -14.25 -4.37 5.48
C SER A 28 -12.74 -4.46 5.55
N THR A 29 -12.02 -3.60 4.82
CA THR A 29 -10.56 -3.72 4.69
C THR A 29 -9.93 -2.37 4.51
N GLN A 30 -9.03 -2.01 5.43
CA GLN A 30 -8.31 -0.75 5.40
C GLN A 30 -6.85 -1.01 5.04
N VAL A 31 -6.45 -0.53 3.86
CA VAL A 31 -5.09 -0.65 3.34
C VAL A 31 -4.47 0.72 3.23
N GLY A 32 -3.20 0.83 3.60
CA GLY A 32 -2.41 2.05 3.45
C GLY A 32 -1.06 1.76 2.79
N ALA A 33 -0.53 2.76 2.11
CA ALA A 33 0.72 2.70 1.39
C ALA A 33 1.55 3.99 1.60
N CYS A 34 2.87 3.85 1.65
CA CYS A 34 3.84 4.93 1.81
C CYS A 34 5.01 4.70 0.83
N ILE A 35 5.28 5.68 -0.03
CA ILE A 35 6.36 5.59 -1.03
C ILE A 35 7.54 6.46 -0.58
N VAL A 36 8.72 5.87 -0.56
CA VAL A 36 9.93 6.47 0.02
C VAL A 36 11.09 6.35 -0.96
N ASN A 37 11.89 7.40 -1.09
CA ASN A 37 13.09 7.41 -1.93
C ASN A 37 14.34 6.90 -1.17
N ASP A 38 15.47 6.80 -1.89
CA ASP A 38 16.74 6.33 -1.33
C ASP A 38 17.28 7.23 -0.21
N ASP A 39 16.97 8.53 -0.25
CA ASP A 39 17.30 9.51 0.81
C ASP A 39 16.40 9.40 2.05
N LYS A 40 15.55 8.36 2.13
CA LYS A 40 14.60 8.13 3.24
C LYS A 40 13.58 9.26 3.40
N ARG A 41 13.22 9.91 2.29
CA ARG A 41 12.15 10.93 2.24
C ARG A 41 10.87 10.30 1.70
N ILE A 42 9.77 10.57 2.42
CA ILE A 42 8.43 10.19 1.96
C ILE A 42 8.08 11.09 0.77
N LEU A 43 7.77 10.48 -0.36
CA LEU A 43 7.34 11.19 -1.57
C LEU A 43 5.81 11.29 -1.65
N SER A 44 5.11 10.23 -1.24
CA SER A 44 3.66 10.18 -1.28
C SER A 44 3.11 9.09 -0.35
N MET A 45 1.82 9.20 -0.06
CA MET A 45 1.05 8.25 0.74
C MET A 45 -0.30 7.99 0.06
N GLY A 46 -0.89 6.85 0.37
CA GLY A 46 -2.20 6.46 -0.13
C GLY A 46 -2.93 5.55 0.84
N TYR A 47 -4.25 5.51 0.70
CA TYR A 47 -5.13 4.56 1.37
C TYR A 47 -6.25 4.18 0.40
N ASN A 48 -6.92 3.05 0.61
CA ASN A 48 -8.01 2.64 -0.26
C ASN A 48 -9.26 3.52 -0.05
N GLY A 49 -9.90 3.94 -1.14
CA GLY A 49 -11.03 4.88 -1.10
C GLY A 49 -11.64 5.09 -2.48
N MET A 50 -12.79 5.77 -2.54
CA MET A 50 -13.38 6.15 -3.82
C MET A 50 -12.50 7.16 -4.58
N PRO A 51 -12.65 7.29 -5.91
CA PRO A 51 -11.94 8.29 -6.70
C PRO A 51 -12.24 9.71 -6.21
N ARG A 52 -11.37 10.67 -6.56
CA ARG A 52 -11.61 12.08 -6.22
C ARG A 52 -12.96 12.53 -6.80
N CYS A 53 -13.70 13.29 -6.00
CA CYS A 53 -15.04 13.78 -6.32
C CYS A 53 -16.14 12.71 -6.44
N CYS A 54 -15.86 11.44 -6.09
CA CYS A 54 -16.87 10.41 -5.87
C CYS A 54 -17.08 10.26 -4.36
N SER A 55 -18.27 10.61 -3.85
CA SER A 55 -18.53 10.54 -2.41
C SER A 55 -18.59 9.09 -1.93
N ASP A 56 -17.90 8.79 -0.82
CA ASP A 56 -17.99 7.48 -0.16
C ASP A 56 -19.41 7.19 0.39
N ASP A 57 -20.28 8.21 0.46
CA ASP A 57 -21.68 8.08 0.89
C ASP A 57 -22.64 7.79 -0.27
N GLU A 58 -22.21 7.99 -1.52
CA GLU A 58 -23.02 7.79 -2.73
C GLU A 58 -22.68 6.48 -3.46
N TYR A 59 -21.45 5.99 -3.32
CA TYR A 59 -20.96 4.79 -4.00
C TYR A 59 -20.96 3.57 -3.06
N PRO A 60 -21.16 2.36 -3.60
CA PRO A 60 -21.35 1.17 -2.78
C PRO A 60 -20.04 0.71 -2.12
N TRP A 61 -20.16 0.29 -0.86
CA TRP A 61 -19.11 -0.42 -0.13
C TRP A 61 -19.31 -1.94 -0.08
N GLU A 62 -20.43 -2.42 -0.61
CA GLU A 62 -20.80 -3.82 -0.57
C GLU A 62 -19.87 -4.67 -1.43
N ARG A 63 -19.66 -5.91 -0.99
CA ARG A 63 -18.79 -6.88 -1.67
C ARG A 63 -19.55 -7.82 -2.60
N GLU A 64 -20.85 -7.96 -2.36
CA GLU A 64 -21.75 -8.87 -3.05
C GLU A 64 -22.82 -8.09 -3.81
N GLY A 65 -23.52 -8.76 -4.71
CA GLY A 65 -24.50 -8.13 -5.61
C GLY A 65 -24.01 -8.06 -7.05
N ASN A 66 -24.73 -7.29 -7.88
CA ASN A 66 -24.31 -7.07 -9.26
C ASN A 66 -23.03 -6.22 -9.28
N PRO A 67 -22.23 -6.26 -10.36
CA PRO A 67 -20.97 -5.53 -10.42
C PRO A 67 -21.08 -4.02 -10.10
N LEU A 68 -22.18 -3.38 -10.48
CA LEU A 68 -22.43 -1.95 -10.22
C LEU A 68 -22.85 -1.65 -8.77
N ASP A 69 -23.31 -2.66 -8.04
CA ASP A 69 -23.68 -2.54 -6.62
C ASP A 69 -22.49 -2.92 -5.71
N SER A 70 -21.35 -3.29 -6.30
CA SER A 70 -20.15 -3.72 -5.59
C SER A 70 -19.07 -2.65 -5.61
N LYS A 71 -18.33 -2.52 -4.50
CA LYS A 71 -17.19 -1.60 -4.39
C LYS A 71 -16.08 -1.88 -5.40
N TYR A 72 -15.96 -3.12 -5.90
CA TYR A 72 -14.80 -3.58 -6.66
C TYR A 72 -14.56 -2.82 -7.98
N LEU A 73 -15.59 -2.23 -8.57
CA LEU A 73 -15.45 -1.41 -9.78
C LEU A 73 -15.04 0.05 -9.50
N TYR A 74 -15.25 0.52 -8.27
CA TYR A 74 -15.11 1.94 -7.92
C TYR A 74 -13.90 2.22 -7.04
N VAL A 75 -13.59 1.32 -6.11
CA VAL A 75 -12.55 1.54 -5.10
C VAL A 75 -11.16 1.61 -5.74
N CYS A 76 -10.43 2.68 -5.43
CA CYS A 76 -9.01 2.78 -5.72
C CYS A 76 -8.20 2.19 -4.57
N HIS A 77 -7.23 1.34 -4.89
CA HIS A 77 -6.35 0.72 -3.91
C HIS A 77 -5.32 1.72 -3.36
N ALA A 78 -4.74 1.41 -2.19
CA ALA A 78 -3.81 2.28 -1.50
C ALA A 78 -2.55 2.56 -2.32
N GLU A 79 -1.99 1.54 -2.96
CA GLU A 79 -0.79 1.61 -3.79
C GLU A 79 -1.04 2.49 -5.01
N PHE A 80 -2.21 2.31 -5.65
CA PHE A 80 -2.62 3.11 -6.79
C PHE A 80 -2.76 4.59 -6.41
N ASN A 81 -3.44 4.87 -5.31
CA ASN A 81 -3.55 6.22 -4.77
C ASN A 81 -2.19 6.80 -4.37
N ALA A 82 -1.30 6.04 -3.76
CA ALA A 82 0.04 6.51 -3.39
C ALA A 82 0.86 6.91 -4.63
N ILE A 83 0.80 6.12 -5.71
CA ILE A 83 1.47 6.46 -6.97
C ILE A 83 0.88 7.74 -7.57
N LEU A 84 -0.46 7.83 -7.66
CA LEU A 84 -1.14 8.98 -8.27
C LEU A 84 -1.06 10.27 -7.44
N ASN A 85 -0.91 10.17 -6.12
CA ASN A 85 -0.75 11.32 -5.24
C ASN A 85 0.66 11.94 -5.28
N CYS A 86 1.61 11.34 -6.00
CA CYS A 86 2.94 11.93 -6.16
C CYS A 86 2.88 13.12 -7.14
N GLU A 87 2.66 14.32 -6.60
CA GLU A 87 2.51 15.55 -7.41
C GLU A 87 3.84 16.09 -7.96
N ARG A 88 4.95 15.82 -7.27
CA ARG A 88 6.28 16.36 -7.62
C ARG A 88 7.30 15.25 -7.76
N GLY A 89 7.96 15.20 -8.91
CA GLY A 89 8.96 14.19 -9.23
C GLY A 89 8.33 12.92 -9.80
N ASN A 90 8.97 11.78 -9.54
CA ASN A 90 8.42 10.47 -9.86
C ASN A 90 8.82 9.48 -8.77
N VAL A 91 8.18 8.32 -8.77
CA VAL A 91 8.43 7.23 -7.81
C VAL A 91 9.42 6.20 -8.33
N ARG A 92 10.18 6.52 -9.39
CA ARG A 92 11.14 5.59 -9.99
C ARG A 92 12.29 5.35 -9.02
N GLY A 93 12.67 4.09 -8.85
CA GLY A 93 13.72 3.69 -7.91
C GLY A 93 13.25 3.58 -6.46
N CYS A 94 12.04 4.03 -6.13
CA CYS A 94 11.57 4.09 -4.74
C CYS A 94 11.18 2.73 -4.17
N THR A 95 11.00 2.70 -2.86
CA THR A 95 10.41 1.59 -2.09
C THR A 95 8.97 1.94 -1.69
N CYS A 96 8.03 1.02 -1.91
CA CYS A 96 6.65 1.12 -1.45
C CYS A 96 6.43 0.26 -0.19
N TYR A 97 6.10 0.89 0.93
CA TYR A 97 5.63 0.20 2.13
C TYR A 97 4.11 0.09 2.07
N VAL A 98 3.56 -1.10 2.22
CA VAL A 98 2.10 -1.35 2.10
C VAL A 98 1.61 -2.31 3.18
N THR A 99 0.41 -2.07 3.72
CA THR A 99 -0.12 -2.91 4.80
C THR A 99 -0.62 -4.28 4.35
N LEU A 100 -0.90 -4.46 3.06
CA LEU A 100 -1.33 -5.72 2.46
C LEU A 100 -0.62 -5.94 1.12
N PHE A 101 -0.26 -7.19 0.82
CA PHE A 101 0.43 -7.52 -0.43
C PHE A 101 -0.36 -7.05 -1.68
N PRO A 102 0.28 -6.39 -2.66
CA PRO A 102 -0.42 -5.82 -3.81
C PRO A 102 -1.14 -6.84 -4.69
N CYS A 103 -2.33 -6.47 -5.18
CA CYS A 103 -3.02 -7.22 -6.23
C CYS A 103 -2.29 -7.09 -7.58
N ASN A 104 -2.68 -7.90 -8.57
CA ASN A 104 -2.07 -7.87 -9.90
C ASN A 104 -2.19 -6.49 -10.60
N GLU A 105 -3.29 -5.76 -10.45
CA GLU A 105 -3.43 -4.43 -11.05
C GLU A 105 -2.51 -3.39 -10.39
N CYS A 106 -2.38 -3.44 -9.05
CA CYS A 106 -1.42 -2.61 -8.33
C CYS A 106 0.02 -2.98 -8.69
N ALA A 107 0.32 -4.26 -8.87
CA ALA A 107 1.64 -4.71 -9.33
C ALA A 107 2.00 -4.14 -10.70
N LYS A 108 1.06 -4.11 -11.67
CA LYS A 108 1.27 -3.44 -12.96
C LYS A 108 1.62 -1.96 -12.78
N ALA A 109 0.86 -1.24 -11.95
CA ALA A 109 1.11 0.18 -11.68
C ALA A 109 2.47 0.42 -11.01
N ILE A 110 2.84 -0.41 -10.03
CA ILE A 110 4.14 -0.38 -9.33
C ILE A 110 5.29 -0.59 -10.34
N ILE A 111 5.19 -1.59 -11.20
CA ILE A 111 6.20 -1.88 -12.23
C ILE A 111 6.32 -0.72 -13.21
N GLN A 112 5.20 -0.26 -13.77
CA GLN A 112 5.19 0.81 -14.78
C GLN A 112 5.65 2.15 -14.23
N SER A 113 5.38 2.45 -12.96
CA SER A 113 5.87 3.65 -12.28
C SER A 113 7.37 3.59 -11.93
N GLY A 114 7.97 2.41 -12.00
CA GLY A 114 9.40 2.20 -11.83
C GLY A 114 9.86 2.02 -10.38
N ILE A 115 8.94 1.75 -9.46
CA ILE A 115 9.23 1.35 -8.07
C ILE A 115 10.07 0.06 -8.10
N LYS A 116 11.05 -0.06 -7.20
CA LYS A 116 12.03 -1.17 -7.21
C LYS A 116 11.88 -2.15 -6.05
N GLU A 117 11.19 -1.75 -4.99
CA GLU A 117 10.95 -2.61 -3.84
C GLU A 117 9.56 -2.41 -3.26
N VAL A 118 8.93 -3.50 -2.82
CA VAL A 118 7.69 -3.52 -2.03
C VAL A 118 7.96 -4.16 -0.67
N VAL A 119 7.75 -3.43 0.41
CA VAL A 119 7.80 -3.96 1.77
C VAL A 119 6.36 -4.07 2.27
N TYR A 120 5.88 -5.30 2.51
CA TYR A 120 4.47 -5.53 2.83
C TYR A 120 4.29 -6.09 4.24
N LYS A 121 3.23 -5.67 4.95
CA LYS A 121 2.95 -6.17 6.32
C LYS A 121 2.27 -7.53 6.34
N GLU A 122 1.32 -7.79 5.45
CA GLU A 122 0.53 -9.02 5.43
C GLU A 122 0.34 -9.55 4.01
N ASP A 123 0.20 -10.86 3.87
CA ASP A 123 -0.13 -11.54 2.61
C ASP A 123 -1.31 -12.51 2.81
N LYS A 124 -2.45 -11.95 3.24
CA LYS A 124 -3.67 -12.71 3.58
C LYS A 124 -4.24 -13.50 2.39
N TYR A 125 -3.94 -13.07 1.16
CA TYR A 125 -4.47 -13.64 -0.08
C TYR A 125 -3.39 -14.31 -0.93
N ALA A 126 -2.32 -14.82 -0.30
CA ALA A 126 -1.14 -15.38 -0.95
C ALA A 126 -1.43 -16.43 -2.04
N SER A 127 -2.52 -17.20 -1.87
CA SER A 127 -2.95 -18.27 -2.79
C SER A 127 -3.93 -17.82 -3.86
N SER A 128 -4.35 -16.56 -3.87
CA SER A 128 -5.26 -16.03 -4.90
C SER A 128 -4.55 -15.86 -6.24
N ASP A 129 -5.28 -16.06 -7.34
CA ASP A 129 -4.73 -15.87 -8.69
C ASP A 129 -4.16 -14.46 -8.90
N SER A 130 -4.80 -13.44 -8.30
CA SER A 130 -4.34 -12.06 -8.35
C SER A 130 -2.96 -11.89 -7.70
N VAL A 131 -2.74 -12.44 -6.50
CA VAL A 131 -1.44 -12.35 -5.81
C VAL A 131 -0.38 -13.22 -6.48
N ILE A 132 -0.74 -14.41 -6.97
CA ILE A 132 0.17 -15.27 -7.74
C ILE A 132 0.63 -14.55 -9.01
N ALA A 133 -0.28 -13.90 -9.74
CA ALA A 133 0.06 -13.12 -10.91
C ALA A 133 0.94 -11.90 -10.56
N ALA A 134 0.65 -11.21 -9.46
CA ALA A 134 1.48 -10.11 -8.97
C ALA A 134 2.93 -10.54 -8.69
N LYS A 135 3.12 -11.65 -7.95
CA LYS A 135 4.45 -12.21 -7.67
C LYS A 135 5.20 -12.56 -8.94
N ARG A 136 4.57 -13.28 -9.88
CA ARG A 136 5.17 -13.61 -11.18
C ARG A 136 5.61 -12.36 -11.97
N MET A 137 4.79 -11.31 -11.96
CA MET A 137 5.12 -10.03 -12.61
C MET A 137 6.30 -9.33 -11.91
N PHE A 138 6.30 -9.27 -10.58
CA PHE A 138 7.42 -8.69 -9.82
C PHE A 138 8.72 -9.44 -10.04
N ASP A 139 8.70 -10.77 -9.99
CA ASP A 139 9.87 -11.63 -10.25
C ASP A 139 10.43 -11.38 -11.66
N THR A 140 9.56 -11.29 -12.67
CA THR A 140 9.96 -11.03 -14.07
C THR A 140 10.50 -9.61 -14.26
N ALA A 141 9.88 -8.62 -13.64
CA ALA A 141 10.26 -7.21 -13.77
C ALA A 141 11.47 -6.81 -12.89
N GLY A 142 11.91 -7.70 -12.00
CA GLY A 142 12.99 -7.43 -11.04
C GLY A 142 12.58 -6.44 -9.95
N VAL A 143 11.30 -6.40 -9.58
CA VAL A 143 10.81 -5.65 -8.40
C VAL A 143 10.95 -6.56 -7.18
N LYS A 144 11.76 -6.15 -6.21
CA LYS A 144 11.93 -6.93 -4.97
C LYS A 144 10.67 -6.80 -4.12
N TYR A 145 10.31 -7.85 -3.40
CA TYR A 145 9.30 -7.76 -2.35
C TYR A 145 9.71 -8.57 -1.13
N ARG A 146 9.40 -8.06 0.05
CA ARG A 146 9.70 -8.75 1.32
C ARG A 146 8.65 -8.44 2.38
N LEU A 147 8.41 -9.42 3.24
CA LEU A 147 7.59 -9.25 4.43
C LEU A 147 8.28 -8.24 5.37
N TYR A 148 7.51 -7.33 5.93
CA TYR A 148 7.94 -6.46 7.01
C TYR A 148 8.13 -7.27 8.29
N GLU A 149 9.33 -7.17 8.87
CA GLU A 149 9.69 -7.82 10.11
C GLU A 149 9.75 -6.76 11.23
N PRO A 150 8.73 -6.67 12.09
CA PRO A 150 8.77 -5.74 13.21
C PRO A 150 9.89 -6.12 14.17
N THR A 151 10.59 -5.14 14.75
CA THR A 151 11.54 -5.45 15.82
C THR A 151 10.78 -5.71 17.12
N GLN A 152 11.31 -6.57 18.00
CA GLN A 152 10.72 -6.86 19.32
C GLN A 152 10.60 -5.62 20.25
N LYS A 153 11.02 -4.44 19.79
CA LYS A 153 10.64 -3.18 20.39
C LYS A 153 9.19 -2.89 20.00
N GLU A 154 8.25 -3.65 20.57
CA GLU A 154 6.84 -3.29 20.58
C GLU A 154 6.67 -1.97 21.34
N LYS A 155 7.06 -0.87 20.71
CA LYS A 155 6.40 0.39 20.95
C LYS A 155 5.11 0.24 20.21
N THR A 156 4.05 -0.04 20.96
CA THR A 156 2.69 -0.01 20.46
C THR A 156 2.52 1.35 19.77
N LEU A 157 2.65 1.36 18.44
CA LEU A 157 2.03 2.37 17.62
C LEU A 157 0.55 2.05 17.75
N ILE A 158 -0.04 2.52 18.86
CA ILE A 158 -1.46 2.34 19.15
C ILE A 158 -2.18 3.12 18.07
N PHE A 159 -2.81 2.38 17.17
CA PHE A 159 -3.76 2.88 16.19
C PHE A 159 -5.02 2.05 16.33
#